data_AF-A0AAD3MWV6-F1
#
_entry.id   AF-A0AAD3MWV6-F1
#
_cell.length_a   1.000
_cell.length_b   1.000
_cell.length_c   1.000
_cell.angle_alpha   90.00
_cell.angle_beta   90.00
_cell.angle_gamma   90.00
#
_symmetry.space_group_name_H-M   'P 1'
#
loop_
_entity.id
_entity.type
_entity.pdbx_description
1 polymer ?
#
loop_
_entity_poly.entity_id
_entity_poly.type
_entity_poly.pdbx_seq_one_letter_code
_entity_poly.pdbx_strand_id
1 'polypeptide(L)'
;MQQVLDNVGELPTSTGAKDIDLLFLRGIMESPIAHEQLEEVKLEAVQDNNMELVTEILGDISNLKVKDDSAAELSRILQEPHFQSLLEAHDMVASKCYEVPPPAEATNDAAVNNALMQADAVRMIGIRKKAGEPL
;
A
#
# COMPACT_ATOMS: atom_id res chain seq x y z
N MET A 1 3.98 18.96 -9.78
CA MET A 1 5.41 18.60 -9.63
C MET A 1 6.37 19.21 -10.66
N GLN A 2 5.93 19.80 -11.78
CA GLN A 2 6.83 20.44 -12.77
C GLN A 2 7.75 21.52 -12.12
N GLN A 3 7.14 22.39 -11.31
CA GLN A 3 7.83 23.52 -10.64
C GLN A 3 8.89 23.08 -9.60
N VAL A 4 8.77 21.86 -9.05
CA VAL A 4 9.75 21.32 -8.09
C VAL A 4 10.97 20.75 -8.81
N LEU A 5 10.75 20.12 -9.97
CA LEU A 5 11.82 19.60 -10.83
C LEU A 5 12.67 20.73 -11.43
N ASP A 6 12.03 21.85 -11.80
CA ASP A 6 12.71 23.01 -12.38
C ASP A 6 13.70 23.67 -11.40
N ASN A 7 13.34 23.75 -10.12
CA ASN A 7 14.21 24.34 -9.07
C ASN A 7 15.47 23.51 -8.78
N VAL A 8 15.43 22.19 -8.98
CA VAL A 8 16.58 21.29 -8.74
C VAL A 8 17.63 21.43 -9.84
N GLY A 9 17.24 21.82 -11.07
CA GLY A 9 18.13 21.97 -12.21
C GLY A 9 19.01 23.23 -12.19
N GLU A 10 18.62 24.27 -11.45
CA GLU A 10 19.32 25.57 -11.41
C GLU A 10 20.28 25.73 -10.21
N LEU A 11 20.54 24.68 -9.41
CA LEU A 11 21.41 24.81 -8.23
C LEU A 11 22.87 25.13 -8.62
N PRO A 12 23.48 26.17 -8.03
CA PRO A 12 24.88 26.48 -8.28
C PRO A 12 25.79 25.39 -7.69
N THR A 13 26.84 25.03 -8.43
CA THR A 13 27.84 23.99 -8.09
C THR A 13 28.65 24.27 -6.81
N SER A 14 28.40 25.40 -6.13
CA SER A 14 28.99 25.79 -4.85
C SER A 14 28.40 25.05 -3.64
N THR A 15 27.39 24.19 -3.82
CA THR A 15 26.60 23.65 -2.70
C THR A 15 27.23 22.43 -2.01
N GLY A 16 28.40 21.96 -2.45
CA GLY A 16 29.14 20.87 -1.78
C GLY A 16 28.49 19.48 -1.87
N ALA A 17 27.29 19.38 -2.46
CA ALA A 17 26.66 18.12 -2.83
C ALA A 17 27.40 17.50 -4.02
N LYS A 18 27.51 16.16 -4.03
CA LYS A 18 28.11 15.43 -5.13
C LYS A 18 27.09 15.24 -6.25
N ASP A 19 27.54 15.32 -7.49
CA ASP A 19 26.68 15.22 -8.67
C ASP A 19 25.85 13.91 -8.73
N ILE A 20 26.38 12.82 -8.17
CA ILE A 20 25.72 11.50 -8.15
C ILE A 20 24.45 11.50 -7.27
N ASP A 21 24.47 12.24 -6.16
CA ASP A 21 23.37 12.28 -5.20
C ASP A 21 22.23 13.14 -5.76
N LEU A 22 22.58 14.22 -6.48
CA LEU A 22 21.62 15.06 -7.19
C LEU A 22 20.96 14.30 -8.35
N LEU A 23 21.72 13.48 -9.07
CA LEU A 23 21.20 12.61 -10.12
C LEU A 23 20.23 11.55 -9.56
N PHE A 24 20.58 10.95 -8.42
CA PHE A 24 19.73 9.96 -7.77
C PHE A 24 18.42 10.57 -7.25
N LEU A 25 18.48 11.74 -6.61
CA LEU A 25 17.29 12.43 -6.11
C LEU A 25 16.38 12.87 -7.26
N ARG A 26 16.96 13.41 -8.34
CA ARG A 26 16.22 13.69 -9.58
C ARG A 26 15.59 12.42 -10.13
N GLY A 27 16.31 11.30 -10.12
CA GLY A 27 15.77 9.99 -10.51
C GLY A 27 14.62 9.49 -9.64
N ILE A 28 14.61 9.74 -8.32
CA ILE A 28 13.48 9.42 -7.43
C ILE A 28 12.32 10.39 -7.65
N MET A 29 12.60 11.67 -7.85
CA MET A 29 11.57 12.68 -8.04
C MET A 29 10.97 12.62 -9.44
N GLU A 30 11.70 12.18 -10.45
CA GLU A 30 11.20 11.80 -11.78
C GLU A 30 10.66 10.37 -11.76
N SER A 31 10.98 9.59 -10.72
CA SER A 31 10.39 8.27 -10.52
C SER A 31 8.90 8.47 -10.24
N PRO A 32 8.04 7.78 -11.00
CA PRO A 32 6.59 7.88 -10.84
C PRO A 32 6.12 7.61 -9.40
N ILE A 33 6.85 6.79 -8.65
CA ILE A 33 6.51 6.28 -7.31
C ILE A 33 6.51 7.40 -6.24
N ALA A 34 7.25 8.49 -6.45
CA ALA A 34 7.34 9.60 -5.50
C ALA A 34 6.23 10.65 -5.69
N HIS A 35 5.53 10.63 -6.82
CA HIS A 35 4.50 11.62 -7.14
C HIS A 35 3.15 11.29 -6.50
N GLU A 36 2.80 10.01 -6.40
CA GLU A 36 1.47 9.60 -5.97
C GLU A 36 1.27 9.61 -4.45
N GLN A 37 2.31 9.38 -3.64
CA GLN A 37 2.19 9.38 -2.17
C GLN A 37 1.98 10.78 -1.55
N LEU A 38 2.17 11.84 -2.32
CA LEU A 38 2.30 13.21 -1.80
C LEU A 38 1.11 14.13 -2.12
N GLU A 39 0.13 13.70 -2.91
CA GLU A 39 -1.11 14.45 -3.17
C GLU A 39 -2.32 13.87 -2.41
N GLU A 40 -2.09 13.23 -1.27
CA GLU A 40 -3.16 12.59 -0.50
C GLU A 40 -3.93 13.62 0.35
N VAL A 41 -4.97 14.23 -0.23
CA VAL A 41 -6.03 14.89 0.55
C VAL A 41 -6.67 13.81 1.41
N LYS A 42 -6.31 13.80 2.70
CA LYS A 42 -6.78 12.79 3.64
C LYS A 42 -8.28 12.96 3.89
N LEU A 43 -9.09 12.28 3.09
CA LEU A 43 -10.53 12.19 3.27
C LEU A 43 -10.79 11.27 4.47
N GLU A 44 -11.39 11.82 5.52
CA GLU A 44 -11.78 11.06 6.71
C GLU A 44 -13.24 10.62 6.56
N ALA A 45 -13.50 9.35 6.85
CA ALA A 45 -14.86 8.83 6.90
C ALA A 45 -15.62 9.48 8.07
N VAL A 46 -16.86 9.91 7.80
CA VAL A 46 -17.71 10.54 8.81
C VAL A 46 -18.17 9.53 9.86
N GLN A 47 -18.41 8.28 9.45
CA GLN A 47 -18.82 7.15 10.30
C GLN A 47 -18.51 5.81 9.60
N ASP A 48 -18.52 4.72 10.36
CA ASP A 48 -18.12 3.36 9.94
C ASP A 48 -19.22 2.29 10.10
N ASN A 49 -20.45 2.70 10.45
CA ASN A 49 -21.59 1.82 10.67
C ASN A 49 -22.78 2.15 9.75
N ASN A 50 -22.51 2.54 8.50
CA ASN A 50 -23.54 2.96 7.56
C ASN A 50 -24.50 1.82 7.18
N MET A 51 -24.06 0.57 7.22
CA MET A 51 -24.93 -0.59 6.98
C MET A 51 -25.99 -0.78 8.06
N GLU A 52 -25.64 -0.50 9.32
CA GLU A 52 -26.59 -0.52 10.44
C GLU A 52 -27.61 0.61 10.30
N LEU A 53 -27.13 1.82 9.97
CA LEU A 53 -27.98 2.98 9.72
C LEU A 53 -28.98 2.74 8.58
N VAL A 54 -28.57 2.11 7.48
CA VAL A 54 -29.50 1.76 6.39
C VAL A 54 -30.55 0.75 6.83
N THR A 55 -30.20 -0.19 7.70
CA THR A 55 -31.17 -1.15 8.25
C THR A 55 -32.21 -0.45 9.13
N GLU A 56 -31.78 0.51 9.95
CA GLU A 56 -32.67 1.37 10.75
C GLU A 56 -33.59 2.20 9.87
N ILE A 57 -33.03 2.91 8.88
CA ILE A 57 -33.79 3.72 7.92
C ILE A 57 -34.84 2.86 7.19
N LEU A 58 -34.48 1.67 6.72
CA LEU A 58 -35.40 0.74 6.06
C LEU A 58 -36.54 0.31 6.98
N GLY A 59 -36.27 0.14 8.28
CA GLY A 59 -37.26 -0.13 9.31
C GLY A 59 -38.24 1.03 9.48
N ASP A 60 -37.73 2.25 9.59
CA ASP A 60 -38.54 3.47 9.79
C ASP A 60 -39.42 3.79 8.59
N ILE A 61 -38.86 3.70 7.38
CA ILE A 61 -39.60 4.04 6.15
C ILE A 61 -40.52 2.91 5.68
N SER A 62 -40.46 1.73 6.28
CA SER A 62 -41.32 0.58 5.91
C SER A 62 -42.80 0.92 5.96
N ASN A 63 -43.22 1.72 6.95
CA ASN A 63 -44.60 2.17 7.13
C ASN A 63 -44.97 3.32 6.19
N LEU A 64 -43.98 4.04 5.66
CA LEU A 64 -44.15 5.19 4.76
C LEU A 64 -44.20 4.78 3.29
N LYS A 65 -43.59 3.64 2.92
CA LYS A 65 -43.62 3.07 1.57
C LYS A 65 -45.00 2.98 0.92
N VAL A 66 -46.05 2.82 1.72
CA VAL A 66 -47.42 2.63 1.22
C VAL A 66 -48.05 3.96 0.79
N LYS A 67 -47.54 5.09 1.30
CA LYS A 67 -48.11 6.43 1.07
C LYS A 67 -47.21 7.34 0.25
N ASP A 68 -45.90 7.06 0.24
CA ASP A 68 -44.90 7.95 -0.33
C ASP A 68 -44.04 7.18 -1.34
N ASP A 69 -44.14 7.61 -2.61
CA ASP A 69 -43.39 7.01 -3.72
C ASP A 69 -41.88 7.27 -3.59
N SER A 70 -41.47 8.39 -2.99
CA SER A 70 -40.05 8.69 -2.72
C SER A 70 -39.48 7.80 -1.63
N ALA A 71 -40.25 7.45 -0.60
CA ALA A 71 -39.85 6.46 0.41
C ALA A 71 -39.72 5.05 -0.18
N ALA A 72 -40.60 4.70 -1.13
CA ALA A 72 -40.50 3.45 -1.88
C ALA A 72 -39.26 3.41 -2.77
N GLU A 73 -38.97 4.50 -3.48
CA GLU A 73 -37.78 4.65 -4.31
C GLU A 73 -36.48 4.61 -3.49
N LEU A 74 -36.42 5.35 -2.38
CA LEU A 74 -35.27 5.36 -1.49
C LEU A 74 -34.98 3.96 -0.97
N SER A 75 -36.00 3.25 -0.49
CA SER A 75 -35.79 1.89 -0.02
C SER A 75 -35.34 0.94 -1.13
N ARG A 76 -35.84 1.10 -2.36
CA ARG A 76 -35.39 0.32 -3.50
C ARG A 76 -33.90 0.55 -3.75
N ILE A 77 -33.46 1.81 -3.79
CA ILE A 77 -32.05 2.19 -4.00
C ILE A 77 -31.16 1.65 -2.88
N LEU A 78 -31.58 1.83 -1.62
CA LEU A 78 -30.81 1.34 -0.47
C LEU A 78 -30.67 -0.18 -0.46
N GLN A 79 -31.63 -0.91 -1.02
CA GLN A 79 -31.59 -2.37 -1.15
C GLN A 79 -30.87 -2.87 -2.41
N GLU A 80 -30.46 -1.98 -3.33
CA GLU A 80 -29.72 -2.40 -4.52
C GLU A 80 -28.35 -2.99 -4.13
N PRO A 81 -27.94 -4.10 -4.77
CA PRO A 81 -26.70 -4.79 -4.42
C PRO A 81 -25.47 -3.89 -4.56
N HIS A 82 -25.46 -3.00 -5.55
CA HIS A 82 -24.35 -2.07 -5.76
C HIS A 82 -24.23 -1.04 -4.63
N PHE A 83 -25.36 -0.59 -4.09
CA PHE A 83 -25.36 0.38 -3.00
C PHE A 83 -24.96 -0.27 -1.67
N GLN A 84 -25.47 -1.47 -1.40
CA GLN A 84 -25.07 -2.28 -0.25
C GLN A 84 -23.55 -2.57 -0.27
N SER A 85 -23.01 -3.00 -1.42
CA SER A 85 -21.55 -3.22 -1.54
C SER A 85 -20.73 -1.95 -1.38
N LEU A 86 -21.23 -0.80 -1.84
CA LEU A 86 -20.56 0.49 -1.66
C LEU A 86 -20.49 0.89 -0.17
N LEU A 87 -21.59 0.71 0.56
CA LEU A 87 -21.65 1.00 1.99
C LEU A 87 -20.76 0.06 2.80
N GLU A 88 -20.77 -1.23 2.49
CA GLU A 88 -19.87 -2.23 3.10
C GLU A 88 -18.40 -1.85 2.87
N ALA A 89 -18.03 -1.49 1.63
CA ALA A 89 -16.68 -1.04 1.31
C ALA A 89 -16.32 0.25 2.05
N HIS A 90 -17.26 1.20 2.17
CA HIS A 90 -17.06 2.42 2.92
C HIS A 90 -16.81 2.11 4.40
N ASP A 91 -17.63 1.28 5.05
CA ASP A 91 -17.50 0.89 6.46
C ASP A 91 -16.17 0.17 6.72
N MET A 92 -15.71 -0.68 5.79
CA MET A 92 -14.40 -1.35 5.87
C MET A 92 -13.22 -0.38 5.80
N VAL A 93 -13.27 0.62 4.91
CA VAL A 93 -12.23 1.66 4.79
C VAL A 93 -12.27 2.61 5.99
N ALA A 94 -13.47 2.97 6.45
CA ALA A 94 -13.71 3.86 7.58
C ALA A 94 -13.19 3.26 8.90
N SER A 95 -13.46 1.97 9.14
CA SER A 95 -13.01 1.23 10.32
C SER A 95 -11.50 0.97 10.33
N LYS A 96 -10.79 1.30 9.25
CA LYS A 96 -9.35 1.01 9.05
C LYS A 96 -9.02 -0.47 9.26
N CYS A 97 -10.00 -1.34 9.08
CA CYS A 97 -9.84 -2.79 8.98
C CYS A 97 -9.24 -3.14 7.63
N TYR A 98 -8.14 -2.48 7.28
CA TYR A 98 -7.28 -2.92 6.21
C TYR A 98 -6.71 -4.25 6.69
N GLU A 99 -7.18 -5.34 6.11
CA GLU A 99 -6.45 -6.59 6.20
C GLU A 99 -5.10 -6.32 5.56
N VAL A 100 -4.11 -6.04 6.42
CA VAL A 100 -2.72 -6.01 6.01
C VAL A 100 -2.49 -7.39 5.42
N PRO A 101 -2.22 -7.50 4.10
CA PRO A 101 -1.84 -8.78 3.54
C PRO A 101 -0.74 -9.30 4.44
N PRO A 102 -0.84 -10.54 4.99
CA PRO A 102 0.19 -11.07 5.87
C PRO A 102 1.52 -10.76 5.18
N PRO A 103 2.45 -10.05 5.86
CA PRO A 103 3.67 -9.56 5.23
C PRO A 103 4.23 -10.77 4.55
N ALA A 104 4.24 -10.78 3.21
CA ALA A 104 4.43 -11.99 2.43
C ALA A 104 5.57 -12.72 3.11
N GLU A 105 5.24 -13.80 3.85
CA GLU A 105 6.28 -14.57 4.47
C GLU A 105 7.12 -14.89 3.27
N ALA A 106 8.35 -14.37 3.25
CA ALA A 106 9.28 -14.72 2.21
C ALA A 106 9.36 -16.22 2.36
N THR A 107 8.54 -16.93 1.58
CA THR A 107 8.50 -18.36 1.54
C THR A 107 9.89 -18.63 1.02
N ASN A 108 10.75 -18.98 1.97
CA ASN A 108 12.01 -19.60 1.71
C ASN A 108 11.66 -20.98 1.15
N ASP A 109 11.07 -21.01 -0.05
CA ASP A 109 10.97 -22.18 -0.93
C ASP A 109 12.39 -22.60 -1.39
N ALA A 110 13.41 -21.84 -1.01
CA ALA A 110 14.81 -22.22 -1.05
C ALA A 110 15.25 -23.10 0.15
N ALA A 111 14.55 -23.11 1.29
CA ALA A 111 14.95 -23.88 2.47
C ALA A 111 14.45 -25.33 2.46
N VAL A 112 13.29 -25.59 1.85
CA VAL A 112 12.70 -26.95 1.84
C VAL A 112 13.37 -27.87 0.82
N ASN A 113 13.90 -27.30 -0.28
CA ASN A 113 14.71 -28.06 -1.25
C ASN A 113 16.15 -28.30 -0.78
N ASN A 114 16.68 -27.47 0.12
CA ASN A 114 18.05 -27.62 0.62
C ASN A 114 18.19 -28.70 1.71
N ALA A 115 17.08 -29.13 2.33
CA ALA A 115 17.11 -30.19 3.33
C ALA A 115 17.35 -31.60 2.74
N LEU A 116 17.17 -31.77 1.42
CA LEU A 116 17.31 -33.07 0.75
C LEU A 116 18.68 -33.29 0.09
N MET A 117 19.48 -32.26 -0.09
CA MET A 117 20.83 -32.37 -0.65
C MET A 117 21.85 -32.36 0.48
N GLN A 118 22.13 -33.58 0.94
CA GLN A 118 23.31 -34.01 1.69
C GLN A 118 24.40 -32.96 1.88
N ALA A 119 24.72 -32.77 3.16
CA ALA A 119 25.93 -32.16 3.67
C ALA A 119 27.16 -32.42 2.78
N ASP A 120 27.64 -31.38 2.10
CA ASP A 120 29.06 -31.27 1.83
C ASP A 120 29.59 -30.12 2.69
N ALA A 121 30.01 -30.48 3.91
CA ALA A 121 30.53 -29.55 4.88
C ALA A 121 31.89 -29.02 4.41
N VAL A 122 31.93 -27.80 3.88
CA VAL A 122 33.19 -27.16 3.48
C VAL A 122 33.97 -26.72 4.73
N ARG A 123 35.08 -27.40 5.04
CA ARG A 123 36.00 -26.99 6.09
C ARG A 123 37.08 -26.06 5.54
N MET A 124 36.94 -24.77 5.83
CA MET A 124 37.95 -23.77 5.46
C MET A 124 39.25 -24.01 6.24
N ILE A 125 40.36 -24.24 5.55
CA ILE A 125 41.71 -24.30 6.13
C ILE A 125 42.55 -23.17 5.52
N GLY A 126 42.98 -22.23 6.36
CA GLY A 126 43.88 -21.15 5.95
C GLY A 126 45.33 -21.61 5.90
N ILE A 127 45.92 -21.68 4.70
CA ILE A 127 47.35 -21.92 4.51
C ILE A 127 48.10 -20.58 4.53
N ARG A 128 49.05 -20.42 5.45
CA ARG A 128 49.93 -19.25 5.52
C ARG A 128 51.26 -19.53 4.81
N LYS A 129 51.51 -18.83 3.71
CA LYS A 129 52.76 -18.94 2.93
C LYS A 129 53.87 -18.14 3.61
N LYS A 130 55.00 -18.77 3.97
CA LYS A 130 56.24 -18.06 4.27
C LYS A 130 57.06 -17.93 2.98
N ALA A 131 57.71 -16.78 2.79
CA ALA A 131 58.45 -16.50 1.57
C ALA A 131 59.69 -17.41 1.47
N GLY A 132 59.72 -18.31 0.47
CA GLY A 132 60.93 -19.06 0.10
C GLY A 132 60.78 -20.55 -0.20
N GLU A 133 59.64 -21.21 0.10
CA GLU A 133 59.42 -22.62 -0.25
C GLU A 133 58.25 -22.78 -1.24
N PRO A 134 58.36 -23.71 -2.23
CA PRO A 134 57.22 -24.11 -3.05
C PRO A 134 56.29 -25.03 -2.25
N LEU A 135 55.02 -25.03 -2.64
CA LEU A 135 53.96 -25.88 -2.06
C LEU A 135 54.20 -27.36 -2.33
#